data_AF-A0A7V0V8U3-F1
#
_entry.id   AF-A0A7V0V8U3-F1
#
_cell.length_a   1.000
_cell.length_b   1.000
_cell.length_c   1.000
_cell.angle_alpha   90.00
_cell.angle_beta   90.00
_cell.angle_gamma   90.00
#
_symmetry.space_group_name_H-M   'P 1'
#
loop_
_entity.id
_entity.type
_entity.pdbx_description
1 polymer ?
#
loop_
_entity_poly.entity_id
_entity_poly.type
_entity_poly.pdbx_seq_one_letter_code
_entity_poly.pdbx_strand_id
1 'polypeptide(L)'
;MASKEYRLSDAPEGQVIGQRPPAGFIAQPGSIIVLVVSRSAETNGNVVIPRVIGKSEKQAKDILESNGFSVTVYVDNRAQSILRYGLGNVSDQNPEPRTKAKQGSKVIIYVTPGN
;
A
#
# COMPACT_ATOMS: atom_id res chain seq x y z
N MET A 1 19.37 -11.32 -19.08
CA MET A 1 18.62 -10.70 -17.96
C MET A 1 17.14 -11.03 -18.14
N ALA A 2 16.37 -11.14 -17.07
CA ALA A 2 14.92 -11.38 -17.18
C ALA A 2 14.16 -10.12 -16.76
N SER A 3 13.21 -9.67 -17.57
CA SER A 3 12.25 -8.62 -17.21
C SER A 3 10.88 -9.25 -16.95
N LYS A 4 10.12 -8.66 -16.03
CA LYS A 4 8.77 -9.13 -15.68
C LYS A 4 7.74 -8.09 -16.10
N GLU A 5 6.73 -8.54 -16.83
CA GLU A 5 5.51 -7.79 -17.14
C GLU A 5 4.37 -8.43 -16.36
N TYR A 6 3.49 -7.63 -15.75
CA TYR A 6 2.32 -8.13 -15.04
C TYR A 6 1.06 -7.86 -15.86
N ARG A 7 0.18 -8.85 -16.00
CA ARG A 7 -1.08 -8.72 -16.75
C ARG A 7 -2.23 -9.30 -15.95
N LEU A 8 -3.38 -8.62 -16.01
CA LEU A 8 -4.61 -9.12 -15.42
C LEU A 8 -5.05 -10.42 -16.09
N SER A 9 -5.33 -11.47 -15.32
CA SER A 9 -5.87 -12.72 -15.82
C SER A 9 -6.58 -13.51 -14.72
N ASP A 10 -7.41 -14.49 -15.11
CA ASP A 10 -8.10 -15.40 -14.19
C ASP A 10 -7.21 -16.57 -13.68
N ALA A 11 -5.96 -16.66 -14.16
CA ALA A 11 -5.01 -17.64 -13.66
C ALA A 11 -4.54 -17.27 -12.23
N PRO A 12 -4.19 -18.27 -11.39
CA PRO A 12 -3.57 -18.04 -10.08
C PRO A 12 -2.50 -16.94 -10.08
N GLU A 13 -2.52 -16.08 -9.07
CA GLU A 13 -1.57 -14.98 -8.96
C GLU A 13 -0.12 -15.51 -8.89
N GLY A 14 0.78 -14.83 -9.60
CA GLY A 14 2.19 -15.25 -9.68
C GLY A 14 2.45 -16.32 -10.72
N GLN A 15 1.43 -16.89 -11.36
CA GLN A 15 1.59 -17.83 -12.46
C GLN A 15 2.09 -17.11 -13.72
N VAL A 16 3.11 -17.68 -14.39
CA VAL A 16 3.53 -17.19 -15.72
C VAL A 16 2.45 -17.54 -16.74
N ILE A 17 1.85 -16.53 -17.35
CA ILE A 17 0.79 -16.63 -18.37
C ILE A 17 1.30 -16.29 -19.78
N GLY A 18 2.57 -15.89 -19.88
CA GLY A 18 3.22 -15.67 -21.16
C GLY A 18 4.72 -15.47 -21.00
N GLN A 19 5.45 -15.64 -22.09
CA GLN A 19 6.87 -15.41 -22.14
C GLN A 19 7.26 -14.89 -23.53
N ARG A 20 8.26 -14.02 -23.58
CA ARG A 20 8.90 -13.58 -24.83
C ARG A 20 10.42 -13.68 -24.70
N PRO A 21 11.11 -14.30 -25.68
CA PRO A 21 10.56 -15.05 -26.81
C PRO A 21 9.78 -16.30 -26.35
N PRO A 22 8.90 -16.88 -27.19
CA PRO A 22 8.09 -18.03 -26.80
C PRO A 22 8.96 -19.27 -26.51
N ALA A 23 8.41 -20.21 -25.75
CA ALA A 23 9.08 -21.47 -25.45
C ALA A 23 9.50 -22.19 -26.75
N GLY A 24 10.72 -22.76 -26.76
CA GLY A 24 11.31 -23.41 -27.93
C GLY A 24 12.04 -22.49 -28.90
N PHE A 25 12.01 -21.16 -28.68
CA PHE A 25 12.78 -20.22 -29.49
C PHE A 25 14.26 -20.17 -29.04
N ILE A 26 15.19 -20.27 -29.98
CA ILE A 26 16.63 -20.11 -29.71
C ILE A 26 16.95 -18.61 -29.66
N ALA A 27 17.08 -18.08 -28.44
CA ALA A 27 17.49 -16.70 -28.22
C ALA A 27 19.02 -16.56 -28.33
N GLN A 28 19.49 -15.44 -28.88
CA GLN A 28 20.91 -15.14 -28.92
C GLN A 28 21.46 -14.92 -27.50
N PRO A 29 22.73 -15.28 -27.22
CA PRO A 29 23.37 -14.95 -25.94
C PRO A 29 23.24 -13.45 -25.62
N GLY A 30 22.81 -13.13 -24.39
CA GLY A 30 22.54 -11.75 -23.96
C GLY A 30 21.11 -11.26 -24.15
N SER A 31 20.25 -12.01 -24.85
CA SER A 31 18.84 -11.67 -25.02
C SER A 31 18.11 -11.53 -23.67
N ILE A 32 17.16 -10.60 -23.61
CA ILE A 32 16.28 -10.43 -22.45
C ILE A 32 15.07 -11.33 -22.61
N ILE A 33 14.79 -12.11 -21.57
CA ILE A 33 13.57 -12.91 -21.48
C ILE A 33 12.53 -12.10 -20.70
N VAL A 34 11.38 -11.83 -21.32
CA VAL A 34 10.24 -11.19 -20.67
C VAL A 34 9.28 -12.26 -20.19
N LEU A 35 8.99 -12.31 -18.89
CA LEU A 35 7.92 -13.15 -18.35
C LEU A 35 6.69 -12.30 -18.10
N VAL A 36 5.55 -12.72 -18.65
CA VAL A 36 4.23 -12.15 -18.37
C VAL A 36 3.60 -12.97 -17.24
N VAL A 37 3.37 -12.34 -16.10
CA VAL A 37 2.89 -13.00 -14.88
C VAL A 37 1.46 -12.56 -14.60
N SER A 38 0.60 -13.52 -14.26
CA SER A 38 -0.79 -13.31 -13.85
C SER A 38 -0.85 -12.44 -12.61
N ARG A 39 -1.75 -11.47 -12.65
CA ARG A 39 -2.21 -10.69 -11.50
C ARG A 39 -3.74 -10.72 -11.47
N SER A 40 -4.34 -10.92 -10.30
CA SER A 40 -5.79 -10.85 -10.16
C SER A 40 -6.25 -9.40 -10.00
N ALA A 41 -7.51 -9.09 -10.34
CA ALA A 41 -8.09 -7.78 -10.08
C ALA A 41 -8.26 -7.49 -8.58
N GLU A 42 -8.32 -8.53 -7.74
CA GLU A 42 -8.42 -8.39 -6.27
C GLU A 42 -7.10 -7.93 -5.65
N THR A 43 -5.97 -8.22 -6.31
CA THR A 43 -4.61 -7.78 -5.94
C THR A 43 -4.07 -6.68 -6.87
N ASN A 44 -4.92 -5.72 -7.23
CA ASN A 44 -4.51 -4.44 -7.83
C ASN A 44 -3.69 -3.52 -6.87
N GLY A 45 -2.88 -4.12 -5.98
CA GLY A 45 -2.16 -3.43 -4.94
C GLY A 45 -3.05 -2.89 -3.83
N ASN A 46 -4.34 -3.25 -3.75
CA ASN A 46 -5.21 -2.72 -2.70
C ASN A 46 -4.92 -3.40 -1.35
N VAL A 47 -4.39 -2.63 -0.40
CA VAL A 47 -4.13 -3.03 0.98
C VAL A 47 -5.26 -2.49 1.86
N VAL A 48 -5.65 -3.25 2.88
CA VAL A 48 -6.62 -2.77 3.87
C VAL A 48 -5.96 -1.69 4.73
N ILE A 49 -6.58 -0.53 4.82
CA ILE A 49 -6.08 0.60 5.61
C ILE A 49 -6.19 0.26 7.10
N PRO A 50 -5.08 0.15 7.85
CA PRO A 50 -5.11 -0.10 9.28
C PRO A 50 -5.78 1.04 10.03
N ARG A 51 -6.50 0.70 11.11
CA ARG A 51 -7.02 1.69 12.05
C ARG A 51 -5.88 2.19 12.94
N VAL A 52 -5.59 3.50 12.89
CA VAL A 52 -4.58 4.13 13.75
C VAL A 52 -5.14 5.19 14.72
N ILE A 53 -6.45 5.45 14.67
CA ILE A 53 -7.13 6.37 15.61
C ILE A 53 -6.86 5.95 17.06
N GLY A 54 -6.42 6.90 17.88
CA GLY A 54 -6.05 6.74 19.29
C GLY A 54 -4.60 6.29 19.53
N LYS A 55 -3.81 6.02 18.48
CA LYS A 55 -2.37 5.74 18.61
C LYS A 55 -1.56 7.05 18.60
N SER A 56 -0.33 7.00 19.10
CA SER A 56 0.59 8.13 18.95
C SER A 56 0.96 8.34 17.48
N GLU A 57 1.36 9.57 17.11
CA GLU A 57 1.82 9.89 15.75
C GLU A 57 2.86 8.90 15.24
N LYS A 58 3.88 8.60 16.07
CA LYS A 58 4.94 7.66 15.72
C LYS A 58 4.39 6.26 15.43
N GLN A 59 3.55 5.72 16.32
CA GLN A 59 2.97 4.39 16.12
C GLN A 59 2.06 4.33 14.90
N ALA A 60 1.28 5.38 14.65
CA ALA A 60 0.40 5.48 13.49
C ALA A 60 1.20 5.48 12.19
N LYS A 61 2.29 6.26 12.15
CA LYS A 61 3.19 6.32 11.00
C LYS A 61 3.86 4.97 10.73
N ASP A 62 4.44 4.36 11.76
CA ASP A 62 5.11 3.06 11.65
C ASP A 62 4.15 1.99 11.08
N ILE A 63 2.90 1.93 11.56
CA ILE A 63 1.89 0.97 11.09
C ILE A 63 1.47 1.23 9.63
N LEU A 64 1.25 2.49 9.25
CA LEU A 64 0.79 2.82 7.91
C LEU A 64 1.90 2.61 6.88
N GLU A 65 3.12 3.05 7.19
CA GLU A 65 4.28 2.89 6.31
C GLU A 65 4.68 1.42 6.17
N SER A 66 4.60 0.61 7.23
CA SER A 66 4.84 -0.83 7.14
C SER A 66 3.83 -1.56 6.26
N ASN A 67 2.62 -1.00 6.09
CA ASN A 67 1.59 -1.50 5.17
C ASN A 67 1.69 -0.86 3.77
N GLY A 68 2.76 -0.11 3.52
CA GLY A 68 3.06 0.49 2.22
C GLY A 68 2.26 1.75 1.92
N PHE A 69 1.69 2.42 2.91
CA PHE A 69 1.04 3.72 2.73
C PHE A 69 2.01 4.87 2.97
N SER A 70 1.83 5.98 2.26
CA SER A 70 2.52 7.23 2.58
C SER A 70 1.68 8.05 3.55
N VAL A 71 2.29 8.62 4.58
CA VAL A 71 1.55 9.33 5.64
C VAL A 71 1.69 10.84 5.51
N THR A 72 0.60 11.57 5.70
CA THR A 72 0.59 13.03 5.89
C THR A 72 -0.07 13.35 7.21
N VAL A 73 0.58 14.19 8.01
CA VAL A 73 0.13 14.55 9.35
C VAL A 73 -0.40 15.98 9.36
N TYR A 74 -1.58 16.18 9.92
CA TYR A 74 -2.12 17.49 10.27
C TYR A 74 -2.37 17.60 11.76
N VAL A 75 -2.27 18.81 12.29
CA VAL A 75 -2.57 19.09 13.69
C VAL A 75 -4.06 19.31 13.87
N ASP A 76 -4.64 18.68 14.89
CA ASP A 76 -6.02 18.84 15.33
C ASP A 76 -6.10 19.51 16.71
N ASN A 77 -6.25 20.83 16.70
CA ASN A 77 -6.34 21.66 17.91
C ASN A 77 -7.73 21.65 18.58
N ARG A 78 -8.68 20.84 18.13
CA ARG A 78 -10.03 20.81 18.71
C ARG A 78 -9.97 20.30 20.15
N ALA A 79 -10.49 21.09 21.10
CA ALA A 79 -10.53 20.72 22.51
C ALA A 79 -11.21 19.36 22.75
N GLN A 80 -12.27 19.04 22.00
CA GLN A 80 -12.96 17.75 22.11
C GLN A 80 -12.07 16.58 21.68
N SER A 81 -11.24 16.75 20.64
CA SER A 81 -10.28 15.73 20.22
C SER A 81 -9.21 15.52 21.27
N ILE A 82 -8.67 16.61 21.84
CA ILE A 82 -7.67 16.55 22.92
C ILE A 82 -8.24 15.83 24.15
N LEU A 83 -9.47 16.17 24.56
CA LEU A 83 -10.14 15.53 25.68
C LEU A 83 -10.41 14.04 25.42
N ARG A 84 -10.77 13.67 24.19
CA ARG A 84 -11.14 12.29 23.83
C ARG A 84 -9.94 11.37 23.65
N TYR A 85 -8.86 11.87 23.03
CA TYR A 85 -7.74 11.04 22.61
C TYR A 85 -6.45 11.33 23.38
N GLY A 86 -6.37 12.41 24.15
CA GLY A 86 -5.13 12.88 24.79
C GLY A 86 -4.22 13.62 23.80
N LEU A 87 -3.12 14.21 24.31
CA LEU A 87 -2.12 14.93 23.53
C LEU A 87 -1.22 13.96 22.72
N GLY A 88 -0.80 14.38 21.53
CA GLY A 88 0.09 13.63 20.64
C GLY A 88 -0.51 12.39 19.98
N ASN A 89 -1.84 12.24 20.02
CA ASN A 89 -2.55 11.05 19.56
C ASN A 89 -3.41 11.34 18.32
N VAL A 90 -3.58 10.34 17.46
CA VAL A 90 -4.40 10.42 16.25
C VAL A 90 -5.87 10.56 16.63
N SER A 91 -6.48 11.69 16.28
CA SER A 91 -7.90 11.95 16.47
C SER A 91 -8.75 11.48 15.29
N ASP A 92 -8.17 11.45 14.09
CA ASP A 92 -8.87 11.08 12.86
C ASP A 92 -7.93 10.58 11.75
N GLN A 93 -8.49 9.86 10.78
CA GLN A 93 -7.77 9.23 9.68
C GLN A 93 -8.62 9.25 8.40
N ASN A 94 -8.00 9.59 7.27
CA ASN A 94 -8.61 9.58 5.95
C ASN A 94 -7.65 8.98 4.91
N PRO A 95 -8.05 7.97 4.10
CA PRO A 95 -9.36 7.31 4.05
C PRO A 95 -9.72 6.53 5.32
N GLU A 96 -11.01 6.20 5.45
CA GLU A 96 -11.52 5.55 6.65
C GLU A 96 -10.82 4.22 6.95
N PRO A 97 -10.63 3.86 8.23
CA PRO A 97 -10.06 2.58 8.61
C PRO A 97 -10.83 1.39 8.02
N ARG A 98 -10.10 0.30 7.76
CA ARG A 98 -10.62 -0.97 7.23
C ARG A 98 -11.18 -0.90 5.81
N THR A 99 -11.10 0.25 5.15
CA THR A 99 -11.33 0.35 3.70
C THR A 99 -10.11 -0.17 2.93
N LYS A 100 -10.27 -0.43 1.63
CA LYS A 100 -9.17 -0.88 0.75
C LYS A 100 -8.65 0.28 -0.07
N ALA A 101 -7.34 0.49 -0.08
CA ALA A 101 -6.68 1.48 -0.92
C ALA A 101 -5.39 0.94 -1.53
N LYS A 102 -5.01 1.48 -2.69
CA LYS A 102 -3.81 1.03 -3.42
C LYS A 102 -2.55 1.28 -2.59
N GLN A 103 -1.63 0.32 -2.56
CA GLN A 103 -0.32 0.44 -1.95
C GLN A 103 0.41 1.65 -2.55
N GLY A 104 1.06 2.42 -1.71
CA GLY A 104 1.65 3.72 -2.03
C GLY A 104 0.63 4.87 -1.99
N SER A 105 -0.65 4.62 -1.74
CA SER A 105 -1.62 5.71 -1.56
C SER A 105 -1.32 6.51 -0.30
N LYS A 106 -1.69 7.77 -0.34
CA LYS A 106 -1.56 8.68 0.80
C LYS A 106 -2.69 8.44 1.82
N VAL A 107 -2.31 8.31 3.08
CA VAL A 107 -3.22 8.33 4.24
C VAL A 107 -2.92 9.59 5.04
N ILE A 108 -3.94 10.37 5.28
CA ILE A 108 -3.90 11.56 6.11
C ILE A 108 -4.30 11.15 7.53
N ILE A 109 -3.50 11.55 8.52
CA ILE A 109 -3.85 11.44 9.93
C ILE A 109 -3.91 12.84 10.56
N TYR A 110 -4.90 13.04 11.41
CA TYR A 110 -5.04 14.22 12.23
C TYR A 110 -4.59 13.87 13.65
N VAL A 111 -3.66 14.63 14.20
CA VAL A 111 -3.02 14.36 15.49
C VAL A 111 -3.25 15.56 16.41
N THR A 112 -3.69 15.31 17.64
CA THR A 112 -3.78 16.34 18.66
C THR A 112 -2.38 16.91 18.97
N PRO A 113 -2.25 18.16 19.43
CA PRO A 113 -0.95 18.74 19.76
C PRO A 113 -0.13 17.83 20.66
N GLY A 114 1.15 17.66 20.34
CA GLY A 114 2.12 17.05 21.24
C GLY A 114 2.62 18.05 22.28
N ASN A 115 3.19 17.53 23.37
CA ASN A 115 4.01 18.32 24.29
C ASN A 115 5.42 18.50 23.74
#